data_AF-A0AAD9KTT8-F1
#
_entry.id   AF-A0AAD9KTT8-F1
#
_cell.length_a   1.000
_cell.length_b   1.000
_cell.length_c   1.000
_cell.angle_alpha   90.00
_cell.angle_beta   90.00
_cell.angle_gamma   90.00
#
_symmetry.space_group_name_H-M   'P 1'
#
loop_
_entity.id
_entity.type
_entity.pdbx_description
1 polymer ?
#
loop_
_entity_poly.entity_id
_entity_poly.type
_entity_poly.pdbx_seq_one_letter_code
_entity_poly.pdbx_strand_id
1 'polypeptide(L)'
;MSAVNIARLQRIHNTAARLIKRYSRSDSATPLLRELHWLPIVYRVDIKLLVFTYKAMHNDAPVYLCELVCPYQPTRTPRSANNNMLEVKRTRTKAGDCSFAVAAASLWINLPTVIKTCDNLTASNVY
;
A
#
# COMPACT_ATOMS: atom_id res chain seq x y z
N MET A 1 5.03 3.35 -10.65
CA MET A 1 6.07 2.38 -11.10
C MET A 1 5.50 1.62 -12.29
N SER A 2 6.23 1.47 -13.40
CA SER A 2 5.69 0.76 -14.59
C SER A 2 5.35 -0.70 -14.24
N ALA A 3 4.21 -1.19 -14.75
CA ALA A 3 3.77 -2.58 -14.58
C ALA A 3 4.84 -3.59 -15.02
N VAL A 4 5.66 -3.22 -16.01
CA VAL A 4 6.79 -4.02 -16.50
C VAL A 4 7.82 -4.26 -15.39
N ASN A 5 8.16 -3.22 -14.62
CA ASN A 5 9.16 -3.32 -13.55
C ASN A 5 8.65 -4.17 -12.39
N ILE A 6 7.37 -4.01 -12.03
CA ILE A 6 6.72 -4.84 -11.00
C ILE A 6 6.73 -6.31 -11.43
N ALA A 7 6.40 -6.62 -12.69
CA ALA A 7 6.44 -7.98 -13.21
C ALA A 7 7.86 -8.58 -13.24
N ARG A 8 8.89 -7.77 -13.50
CA ARG A 8 10.30 -8.19 -13.41
C ARG A 8 10.68 -8.53 -11.97
N LEU A 9 10.34 -7.67 -11.01
CA LEU A 9 10.60 -7.91 -9.59
C LEU A 9 9.84 -9.15 -9.07
N GLN A 10 8.58 -9.33 -9.47
CA GLN A 10 7.80 -10.52 -9.09
C GLN A 10 8.44 -11.81 -9.63
N ARG A 11 8.99 -11.79 -10.84
CA ARG A 11 9.72 -12.95 -11.39
C ARG A 11 10.96 -13.29 -10.56
N ILE A 12 11.75 -12.28 -10.18
CA ILE A 12 12.91 -12.48 -9.31
C ILE A 12 12.48 -13.04 -7.95
N HIS A 13 11.42 -12.49 -7.36
CA HIS A 13 10.86 -12.94 -6.09
C HIS A 13 10.38 -14.39 -6.14
N ASN A 14 9.66 -14.77 -7.20
CA ASN A 14 9.21 -16.14 -7.44
C ASN A 14 10.39 -17.11 -7.60
N THR A 15 11.44 -16.70 -8.31
CA THR A 15 12.65 -17.51 -8.47
C THR A 15 13.39 -17.70 -7.14
N ALA A 16 13.48 -16.66 -6.31
CA ALA A 16 14.07 -16.76 -4.99
C ALA A 16 13.32 -17.75 -4.09
N ALA A 17 11.97 -17.72 -4.10
CA ALA A 17 11.15 -18.66 -3.34
C ALA A 17 11.39 -20.11 -3.76
N ARG A 18 11.46 -20.36 -5.07
CA ARG A 18 11.78 -21.70 -5.62
C ARG A 18 13.17 -22.17 -5.25
N LEU A 19 14.17 -21.27 -5.32
CA LEU A 19 15.54 -21.59 -4.96
C LEU A 19 15.65 -22.03 -3.49
N ILE A 20 14.99 -21.31 -2.58
CA ILE A 20 14.99 -21.63 -1.14
C ILE A 20 14.29 -22.95 -0.86
N LYS A 21 13.12 -23.18 -1.47
CA LYS A 21 12.34 -24.41 -1.28
C LYS A 21 12.82 -25.58 -2.14
N ARG A 22 13.82 -25.37 -3.00
CA ARG A 22 14.40 -26.35 -3.95
C ARG A 22 13.37 -26.93 -4.93
N TYR A 23 12.43 -26.10 -5.39
CA TYR A 23 11.45 -26.46 -6.42
C TYR A 23 12.01 -26.22 -7.83
N SER A 24 11.45 -26.92 -8.82
CA SER A 24 11.79 -26.72 -10.22
C SER A 24 11.39 -25.31 -10.70
N ARG A 25 12.07 -24.84 -11.75
CA ARG A 25 11.82 -23.53 -12.38
C ARG A 25 10.36 -23.36 -12.84
N SER A 26 9.73 -24.45 -13.28
CA SER A 26 8.35 -24.49 -13.79
C SER A 26 7.29 -24.50 -12.69
N ASP A 27 7.67 -24.78 -11.45
CA ASP A 27 6.70 -24.98 -10.38
C ASP A 27 6.01 -23.67 -9.99
N SER A 28 4.78 -23.76 -9.52
CA SER A 28 4.03 -22.58 -9.07
C SER A 28 4.71 -21.96 -7.85
N ALA A 29 5.01 -20.67 -7.92
CA ALA A 29 5.62 -19.95 -6.79
C ALA A 29 4.58 -19.56 -5.72
N THR A 30 3.30 -19.45 -6.07
CA THR A 30 2.23 -19.02 -5.14
C THR A 30 2.15 -19.83 -3.84
N PRO A 31 2.16 -21.18 -3.84
CA PRO A 31 2.18 -21.94 -2.59
C PRO A 31 3.46 -21.70 -1.79
N LEU A 32 4.61 -21.56 -2.47
CA LEU A 32 5.90 -21.31 -1.83
C LEU A 32 5.94 -19.93 -1.14
N LEU A 33 5.37 -18.91 -1.78
CA LEU A 33 5.24 -17.57 -1.21
C LEU A 33 4.39 -17.60 0.06
N ARG A 34 3.28 -18.35 0.06
CA ARG A 34 2.43 -18.51 1.25
C ARG A 34 3.18 -19.22 2.38
N GLU A 35 3.86 -20.32 2.07
CA GLU A 35 4.64 -21.09 3.05
C GLU A 35 5.81 -20.28 3.64
N LEU A 36 6.41 -19.40 2.83
CA LEU A 36 7.46 -18.49 3.27
C LEU A 36 6.92 -17.22 3.97
N HIS A 37 5.60 -17.05 4.05
CA HIS A 37 4.96 -15.81 4.50
C HIS A 37 5.43 -14.57 3.70
N TRP A 38 5.68 -14.75 2.41
CA TRP A 38 6.11 -13.70 1.49
C TRP A 38 4.94 -13.13 0.70
N LEU A 39 4.63 -11.87 0.94
CA LEU A 39 3.65 -11.15 0.12
C LEU A 39 4.17 -10.93 -1.32
N PRO A 40 3.31 -11.10 -2.34
CA PRO A 40 3.58 -10.63 -3.70
C PRO A 40 4.00 -9.15 -3.73
N ILE A 41 4.83 -8.81 -4.71
CA ILE A 41 5.48 -7.49 -4.82
C ILE A 41 4.47 -6.34 -4.88
N VAL A 42 3.35 -6.53 -5.57
CA VAL A 42 2.28 -5.53 -5.65
C VAL A 42 1.79 -5.15 -4.25
N TYR A 43 1.40 -6.14 -3.44
CA TYR A 43 0.91 -5.90 -2.09
C TYR A 43 1.99 -5.32 -1.16
N ARG A 44 3.27 -5.67 -1.36
CA ARG A 44 4.37 -5.03 -0.61
C ARG A 44 4.49 -3.53 -0.90
N VAL A 45 4.25 -3.12 -2.14
CA VAL A 45 4.23 -1.70 -2.52
C VAL A 45 3.04 -1.01 -1.86
N ASP A 46 1.85 -1.62 -1.92
CA ASP A 46 0.63 -1.06 -1.33
C ASP A 46 0.76 -0.90 0.19
N ILE A 47 1.24 -1.93 0.89
CA ILE A 47 1.49 -1.87 2.34
C ILE A 47 2.47 -0.76 2.68
N LYS A 48 3.59 -0.62 1.95
CA LYS A 48 4.55 0.44 2.23
C LYS A 48 3.94 1.83 2.06
N LEU A 49 3.15 2.02 1.00
CA LEU A 49 2.40 3.25 0.78
C LEU A 49 1.47 3.52 1.97
N LEU A 50 0.64 2.54 2.36
CA LEU A 50 -0.31 2.67 3.46
C LEU A 50 0.36 2.96 4.80
N VAL A 51 1.49 2.34 5.11
CA VAL A 51 2.27 2.60 6.32
C VAL A 51 2.80 4.03 6.33
N PHE A 52 3.33 4.52 5.20
CA PHE A 52 3.74 5.93 5.09
C PHE A 52 2.56 6.89 5.22
N THR A 53 1.41 6.56 4.63
CA THR A 53 0.18 7.34 4.78
C THR A 53 -0.25 7.43 6.23
N TYR A 54 -0.29 6.29 6.94
CA TYR A 54 -0.63 6.25 8.36
C TYR A 54 0.30 7.13 9.17
N LYS A 55 1.63 6.99 9.00
CA LYS A 55 2.61 7.80 9.71
C LYS A 55 2.46 9.29 9.40
N ALA A 56 2.22 9.65 8.14
CA ALA A 56 1.99 11.02 7.72
C ALA A 56 0.73 11.61 8.36
N MET A 57 -0.35 10.83 8.47
CA MET A 57 -1.58 11.26 9.16
C MET A 57 -1.39 11.49 10.67
N HIS A 58 -0.45 10.77 11.30
CA HIS A 58 -0.13 10.90 12.72
C HIS A 58 1.04 11.87 12.99
N ASN A 59 1.54 12.58 11.96
CA ASN A 59 2.71 13.46 12.05
C ASN A 59 4.03 12.75 12.43
N ASP A 60 4.12 11.43 12.23
CA ASP A 60 5.30 10.58 12.46
C ASP A 60 6.12 10.34 11.18
N ALA A 61 5.91 11.17 10.17
CA ALA A 61 6.67 11.18 8.92
C ALA A 61 7.35 12.55 8.73
N PRO A 62 8.37 12.65 7.84
CA PRO A 62 8.92 13.94 7.47
C PRO A 62 7.82 14.92 7.00
N VAL A 63 7.97 16.20 7.36
CA VAL A 63 6.97 17.26 7.12
C VAL A 63 6.46 17.28 5.68
N TYR A 64 7.35 17.13 4.70
CA TYR A 64 6.99 17.12 3.29
C TYR A 64 6.04 15.97 2.90
N LEU A 65 6.06 14.83 3.60
CA LEU A 65 5.09 13.75 3.38
C LEU A 65 3.75 14.05 4.05
N CYS A 66 3.78 14.64 5.25
CA CYS A 66 2.56 15.06 5.96
C CYS A 66 1.77 16.07 5.14
N GLU A 67 2.44 17.06 4.53
CA GLU A 67 1.81 18.08 3.67
C GLU A 67 1.17 17.50 2.39
N LEU A 68 1.62 16.32 1.93
CA LEU A 68 1.05 15.65 0.76
C LEU A 68 -0.24 14.87 1.07
N VAL A 69 -0.52 14.60 2.35
CA VAL A 69 -1.70 13.84 2.80
C VAL A 69 -2.75 14.82 3.29
N CYS A 70 -3.75 15.08 2.45
CA CYS A 70 -4.83 16.02 2.78
C CYS A 70 -6.04 15.27 3.34
N PRO A 71 -6.46 15.53 4.60
CA PRO A 71 -7.71 15.00 5.14
C PRO A 71 -8.91 15.48 4.31
N TYR A 72 -9.87 14.59 4.08
CA TYR A 72 -11.10 14.95 3.38
C TYR A 72 -11.97 15.85 4.27
N GLN A 73 -12.21 17.08 3.83
CA GLN A 73 -13.08 18.05 4.50
C GLN A 73 -14.38 18.25 3.71
N PRO A 74 -15.48 17.57 4.08
CA PRO A 74 -16.75 17.73 3.38
C PRO A 74 -17.42 19.06 3.76
N THR A 75 -18.04 19.74 2.79
CA THR A 75 -18.80 20.99 3.01
C THR A 75 -20.05 20.79 3.88
N ARG A 76 -20.58 19.56 3.94
CA ARG A 76 -21.67 19.15 4.83
C ARG A 76 -21.29 17.84 5.49
N THR A 77 -21.47 17.69 6.80
CA THR A 77 -21.10 16.47 7.53
C THR A 77 -22.00 15.28 7.14
N PRO A 78 -21.49 14.30 6.38
CA PRO A 78 -22.27 13.08 6.09
C PRO A 78 -22.30 12.19 7.35
N ARG A 79 -23.23 11.23 7.42
CA ARG A 79 -23.28 10.25 8.52
C ARG A 79 -22.00 9.39 8.62
N SER A 80 -21.16 9.40 7.58
CA SER A 80 -19.84 8.75 7.49
C SER A 80 -18.66 9.67 7.83
N ALA A 81 -18.89 10.84 8.45
CA ALA A 81 -17.85 11.84 8.72
C ALA A 81 -16.64 11.31 9.53
N ASN A 82 -16.80 10.21 10.25
CA ASN A 82 -15.78 9.66 11.15
C ASN A 82 -14.85 8.60 10.53
N ASN A 83 -14.75 8.54 9.20
CA ASN A 83 -14.04 7.46 8.48
C ASN A 83 -12.56 7.74 8.17
N ASN A 84 -11.95 8.78 8.75
CA ASN A 84 -10.55 9.16 8.51
C ASN A 84 -10.20 9.19 7.01
N MET A 85 -11.05 9.81 6.18
CA MET A 85 -10.87 9.79 4.72
C MET A 85 -9.83 10.80 4.25
N LEU A 86 -9.18 10.51 3.12
CA LEU A 86 -8.24 11.42 2.46
C LEU A 86 -8.86 11.98 1.18
N GLU A 87 -8.48 13.20 0.84
CA GLU A 87 -8.86 13.82 -0.42
C GLU A 87 -8.01 13.25 -1.57
N VAL A 88 -8.68 12.70 -2.59
CA VAL A 88 -8.00 12.26 -3.82
C VAL A 88 -8.07 13.38 -4.85
N LYS A 89 -6.92 14.03 -5.11
CA LYS A 89 -6.80 15.03 -6.17
C LYS A 89 -6.84 14.35 -7.54
N ARG A 90 -7.64 14.88 -8.46
CA ARG A 90 -7.68 14.40 -9.85
C ARG A 90 -6.40 14.82 -10.57
N THR A 91 -5.79 13.88 -11.31
CA THR A 91 -4.63 14.19 -12.16
C THR A 91 -4.92 13.94 -13.62
N ARG A 92 -4.10 14.53 -14.50
CA ARG A 92 -4.22 14.41 -15.96
C ARG A 92 -3.24 13.41 -16.56
N THR A 93 -2.33 12.84 -15.76
CA THR A 93 -1.22 12.02 -16.25
C THR A 93 -1.06 10.76 -15.40
N LYS A 94 -0.64 9.67 -16.03
CA LYS A 94 -0.33 8.42 -15.32
C LYS A 94 0.79 8.58 -14.28
N ALA A 95 1.73 9.48 -14.53
CA ALA A 95 2.76 9.83 -13.57
C ALA A 95 2.17 10.52 -12.33
N GLY A 96 1.20 11.42 -12.52
CA GLY A 96 0.44 12.05 -11.44
C GLY A 96 -0.36 11.03 -10.63
N ASP A 97 -1.03 10.09 -11.28
CA ASP A 97 -1.75 9.00 -10.62
C ASP A 97 -0.80 8.12 -9.75
N CYS A 98 0.47 8.01 -10.17
CA CYS A 98 1.51 7.29 -9.42
C CYS A 98 2.19 8.12 -8.32
N SER A 99 1.85 9.40 -8.17
CA SER A 99 2.41 10.25 -7.11
C SER A 99 1.99 9.73 -5.74
N PHE A 100 2.81 10.00 -4.72
CA PHE A 100 2.52 9.57 -3.36
C PHE A 100 1.13 10.05 -2.92
N ALA A 101 0.84 11.35 -3.03
CA ALA A 101 -0.44 11.94 -2.60
C ALA A 101 -1.67 11.20 -3.19
N VAL A 102 -1.64 10.89 -4.48
CA VAL A 102 -2.79 10.31 -5.19
C VAL A 102 -2.89 8.80 -4.96
N ALA A 103 -1.78 8.07 -5.08
CA ALA A 103 -1.75 6.63 -4.87
C ALA A 103 -2.05 6.27 -3.41
N ALA A 104 -1.47 7.01 -2.46
CA ALA A 104 -1.73 6.85 -1.03
C ALA A 104 -3.20 7.08 -0.69
N ALA A 105 -3.79 8.20 -1.13
CA ALA A 105 -5.19 8.52 -0.84
C ALA A 105 -6.14 7.51 -1.50
N SER A 106 -5.84 7.07 -2.72
CA SER A 106 -6.65 6.08 -3.43
C SER A 106 -6.65 4.71 -2.75
N LEU A 107 -5.48 4.23 -2.30
CA LEU A 107 -5.38 2.99 -1.53
C LEU A 107 -6.06 3.14 -0.17
N TRP A 108 -5.85 4.28 0.49
CA TRP A 108 -6.40 4.55 1.81
C TRP A 108 -7.91 4.53 1.83
N ILE A 109 -8.59 5.15 0.86
CA ILE A 109 -10.07 5.15 0.83
C ILE A 109 -10.65 3.73 0.83
N ASN A 110 -9.98 2.79 0.14
CA ASN A 110 -10.43 1.40 0.02
C ASN A 110 -10.14 0.53 1.26
N LEU A 111 -9.42 1.04 2.26
CA LEU A 111 -9.21 0.32 3.52
C LEU A 111 -10.50 0.26 4.37
N PRO A 112 -10.79 -0.89 5.01
CA PRO A 112 -11.80 -0.99 6.05
C PRO A 112 -11.58 0.05 7.15
N THR A 113 -12.68 0.63 7.65
CA THR A 113 -12.64 1.65 8.71
C THR A 113 -11.95 1.16 9.98
N VAL A 114 -12.18 -0.11 10.34
CA VAL A 114 -11.54 -0.75 11.50
C VAL A 114 -10.02 -0.63 11.46
N ILE A 115 -9.40 -0.77 10.28
CA ILE A 115 -7.94 -0.69 10.13
C ILE A 115 -7.47 0.76 10.20
N LYS A 116 -8.27 1.72 9.71
CA LYS A 116 -7.95 3.16 9.74
C LYS A 116 -8.01 3.77 11.13
N THR A 117 -8.81 3.18 12.03
CA THR A 117 -8.98 3.62 13.42
C THR A 117 -8.08 2.86 14.38
N CYS A 118 -7.21 1.96 13.91
CA CYS A 118 -6.26 1.30 14.77
C CYS A 118 -5.23 2.30 15.30
N ASP A 119 -5.07 2.34 16.63
CA ASP A 119 -4.14 3.25 17.31
C ASP A 119 -2.67 2.86 17.14
N ASN A 120 -2.39 1.62 16.72
CA ASN A 120 -1.04 1.09 16.63
C ASN A 120 -0.78 0.29 15.34
N LEU A 121 0.36 0.57 14.71
CA LEU A 121 0.97 -0.26 13.68
C LEU A 121 1.80 -1.37 14.33
N THR A 122 1.22 -2.53 14.63
CA THR A 122 2.00 -3.70 15.06
C THR A 122 2.50 -4.49 13.84
N ALA A 123 3.72 -5.04 13.93
CA ALA A 123 4.33 -5.81 12.85
C ALA A 123 3.55 -7.09 12.47
N SER A 124 2.69 -7.59 13.36
CA SER A 124 1.79 -8.72 13.11
C SER A 124 0.70 -8.43 12.08
N ASN A 125 0.35 -7.15 11.88
CA ASN A 125 -0.74 -6.74 10.99
C ASN A 125 -0.27 -6.55 9.53
N VAL A 126 0.99 -6.91 9.24
CA VAL A 126 1.68 -6.61 7.98
C VAL A 126 1.99 -7.89 7.16
N TYR A 127 1.72 -9.08 7.72
CA TYR A 127 1.99 -10.38 7.09
C TYR A 127 0.73 -11.24 6.97
#